data_AF-A0A378IXB2-F1
#
_entry.id   AF-A0A378IXB2-F1
#
_cell.length_a   1.000
_cell.length_b   1.000
_cell.length_c   1.000
_cell.angle_alpha   90.00
_cell.angle_beta   90.00
_cell.angle_gamma   90.00
#
_symmetry.space_group_name_H-M   'P 1'
#
loop_
_entity.id
_entity.type
_entity.pdbx_description
1 polymer ?
#
loop_
_entity_poly.entity_id
_entity_poly.type
_entity_poly.pdbx_seq_one_letter_code
_entity_poly.pdbx_strand_id
1 'polypeptide(L)'
;MPLSPINQMKDSFFYKAHRQQGHFDFRADDFKLNQLDAEFASMYQLFISNKTRWENDRQNEIVLMVDALCDLMIQYYESHFVQAKLDELKKKKREITIFRNNNPLSGNQNDKNHTGSFLSNSAIDKFLDFARSLISTAKLNDHLSRLDDYRTYWNNCHNLAHHVVLSLQPALPDFIEGINRKLGNHYSTDDFLQILNKPNNFLSALSVGIYSSRFMINLVVMCKYTIQAHLGKQLSSEKVFLDELEQRGFTMLNDIVWGTVNLLIYRQEMFRLSTAAIVNTVAVSLVFNVALVVTHWLFDATRHHQRIQELEKQTENLPADSQKMAIIKRQMDILQDEWDAQSAYYAFNFTAACCQAVGFGVIFLLFGSLSLTYVFSMMLGSALYATANEFKQCTQANLAVQRELLNGQQVNDPTHRKLLTELTVERHNANAHFWKNLVYNTAGPTFIVTVTAISWPAALLITAAYLAYQSTHTNQQKRSETNEDKPGIYRLFTPPPEAENHDRLTNGVPRQPYSTY
;
A
#
# COMPACT_ATOMS: atom_id res chain seq x y z
N MET A 1 -4.22 -2.81 -33.98
CA MET A 1 -3.20 -2.09 -33.17
C MET A 1 -1.93 -2.90 -33.24
N PRO A 2 -0.77 -2.30 -33.55
CA PRO A 2 0.51 -2.98 -33.45
C PRO A 2 0.69 -3.51 -32.02
N LEU A 3 1.29 -4.69 -31.88
CA LEU A 3 1.63 -5.26 -30.57
C LEU A 3 2.63 -4.35 -29.87
N SER A 4 2.41 -4.04 -28.59
CA SER A 4 3.38 -3.27 -27.80
C SER A 4 4.76 -3.97 -27.81
N PRO A 5 5.87 -3.23 -27.68
CA PRO A 5 7.21 -3.83 -27.65
C PRO A 5 7.38 -4.88 -26.54
N ILE A 6 6.68 -4.71 -25.41
CA ILE A 6 6.68 -5.66 -24.29
C ILE A 6 5.98 -6.97 -24.68
N ASN A 7 4.85 -6.88 -25.40
CA ASN A 7 4.17 -8.07 -25.90
C ASN A 7 4.98 -8.79 -26.99
N GLN A 8 5.67 -8.04 -27.86
CA GLN A 8 6.57 -8.62 -28.86
C GLN A 8 7.74 -9.37 -28.19
N MET A 9 8.32 -8.78 -27.14
CA MET A 9 9.34 -9.43 -26.33
C MET A 9 8.81 -10.74 -25.73
N LYS A 10 7.62 -10.71 -25.11
CA LYS A 10 6.96 -11.90 -24.57
C LYS A 10 6.76 -12.98 -25.64
N ASP A 11 6.25 -12.60 -26.80
CA ASP A 11 6.02 -13.51 -27.93
C ASP A 11 7.31 -14.16 -28.43
N SER A 12 8.43 -13.43 -28.41
CA SER A 12 9.74 -13.98 -28.81
C SER A 12 10.21 -15.14 -27.92
N PHE A 13 9.86 -15.12 -26.63
CA PHE A 13 10.18 -16.22 -25.71
C PHE A 13 9.31 -17.46 -26.00
N PHE A 14 8.01 -17.27 -26.23
CA PHE A 14 7.08 -18.39 -26.48
C PHE A 14 7.22 -19.02 -27.86
N TYR A 15 7.62 -18.25 -28.88
CA TYR A 15 7.74 -18.76 -30.25
C TYR A 15 9.18 -19.09 -30.66
N LYS A 16 10.16 -19.01 -29.73
CA LYS A 16 11.59 -19.20 -29.99
C LYS A 16 12.10 -18.41 -31.21
N ALA A 17 11.46 -17.29 -31.53
CA ALA A 17 11.89 -16.40 -32.59
C ALA A 17 13.26 -15.82 -32.22
N HIS A 18 14.07 -15.41 -33.22
CA HIS A 18 15.39 -14.83 -32.98
C HIS A 18 15.31 -13.78 -31.87
N ARG A 19 16.00 -14.04 -30.75
CA ARG A 19 16.09 -13.13 -29.60
C ARG A 19 16.80 -11.88 -30.07
N GLN A 20 16.07 -10.90 -30.58
CA GLN A 20 16.63 -9.59 -30.80
C GLN A 20 16.81 -8.97 -29.42
N GLN A 21 18.02 -9.07 -28.87
CA GLN A 21 18.54 -8.10 -27.90
C GLN A 21 18.74 -6.76 -28.64
N GLY A 22 17.65 -6.21 -29.16
CA GLY A 22 17.63 -4.84 -29.66
C GLY A 22 17.66 -3.90 -28.46
N HIS A 23 18.35 -2.79 -28.61
CA HIS A 23 18.30 -1.70 -27.63
C HIS A 23 16.84 -1.26 -27.50
N PHE A 24 16.24 -1.46 -26.33
CA PHE A 24 14.86 -1.04 -26.08
C PHE A 24 14.84 0.50 -26.05
N ASP A 25 13.93 1.13 -26.80
CA ASP A 25 13.77 2.58 -26.79
C ASP A 25 12.66 2.99 -25.83
N PHE A 26 13.03 3.45 -24.64
CA PHE A 26 12.09 3.93 -23.64
C PHE A 26 11.40 5.25 -24.03
N ARG A 27 11.83 5.91 -25.12
CA ARG A 27 11.20 7.13 -25.63
C ARG A 27 10.07 6.83 -26.61
N ALA A 28 9.97 5.61 -27.12
CA ALA A 28 8.96 5.22 -28.10
C ALA A 28 7.53 5.36 -27.57
N ASP A 29 6.59 5.81 -28.40
CA ASP A 29 5.19 6.11 -28.02
C ASP A 29 4.36 4.90 -27.64
N ASP A 30 4.79 3.73 -28.06
CA ASP A 30 4.20 2.44 -27.73
C ASP A 30 4.76 1.82 -26.44
N PHE A 31 5.82 2.40 -25.84
CA PHE A 31 6.31 1.99 -24.53
C PHE A 31 5.45 2.59 -23.40
N LYS A 32 5.03 1.72 -22.48
CA LYS A 32 4.29 2.09 -21.27
C LYS A 32 4.96 1.46 -20.04
N LEU A 33 5.44 2.28 -19.11
CA LEU A 33 6.04 1.80 -17.86
C LEU A 33 5.05 0.96 -17.05
N ASN A 34 3.80 1.42 -16.98
CA ASN A 34 2.71 0.73 -16.28
C ASN A 34 2.47 -0.70 -16.80
N GLN A 35 2.71 -0.94 -18.09
CA GLN A 35 2.62 -2.26 -18.69
C GLN A 35 3.83 -3.13 -18.31
N LEU A 36 5.03 -2.56 -18.32
CA LEU A 36 6.26 -3.27 -17.93
C LEU A 36 6.22 -3.69 -16.47
N ASP A 37 5.83 -2.77 -15.58
CA ASP A 37 5.68 -3.03 -14.15
C ASP A 37 4.68 -4.18 -13.90
N ALA A 38 3.51 -4.15 -14.56
CA ALA A 38 2.49 -5.19 -14.40
C ALA A 38 2.90 -6.55 -15.00
N GLU A 39 3.55 -6.55 -16.17
CA GLU A 39 4.07 -7.78 -16.78
C GLU A 39 5.15 -8.41 -15.90
N PHE A 40 6.12 -7.63 -15.41
CA PHE A 40 7.15 -8.16 -14.51
C PHE A 40 6.57 -8.64 -13.18
N ALA A 41 5.71 -7.86 -12.53
CA ALA A 41 5.14 -8.23 -11.23
C ALA A 41 4.37 -9.55 -11.31
N SER A 42 3.48 -9.69 -12.30
CA SER A 42 2.70 -10.92 -12.51
C SER A 42 3.58 -12.12 -12.86
N MET A 43 4.57 -11.94 -13.74
CA MET A 43 5.48 -13.01 -14.14
C MET A 43 6.43 -13.43 -13.01
N TYR A 44 6.87 -12.48 -12.18
CA TYR A 44 7.69 -12.77 -11.00
C TYR A 44 6.89 -13.52 -9.92
N GLN A 45 5.63 -13.15 -9.69
CA GLN A 45 4.73 -13.91 -8.80
C GLN A 45 4.50 -15.34 -9.30
N LEU A 46 4.31 -15.51 -10.62
CA LEU A 46 4.24 -16.83 -11.24
C LEU A 46 5.53 -17.62 -11.03
N PHE A 47 6.68 -16.96 -11.15
CA PHE A 47 7.97 -17.58 -10.89
C PHE A 47 8.10 -18.09 -9.47
N ILE A 48 7.79 -17.26 -8.48
CA ILE A 48 7.89 -17.66 -7.08
C ILE A 48 6.91 -18.79 -6.75
N SER A 49 5.69 -18.72 -7.27
CA SER A 49 4.65 -19.74 -7.05
C SER A 49 4.96 -21.09 -7.69
N ASN A 50 5.88 -21.15 -8.66
CA ASN A 50 6.17 -22.36 -9.44
C ASN A 50 7.66 -22.76 -9.42
N LYS A 51 8.46 -22.27 -8.46
CA LYS A 51 9.90 -22.59 -8.37
C LYS A 51 10.20 -24.09 -8.41
N THR A 52 9.50 -24.87 -7.59
CA THR A 52 9.69 -26.33 -7.48
C THR A 52 9.42 -27.04 -8.81
N ARG A 53 8.45 -26.56 -9.58
CA ARG A 53 8.12 -27.10 -10.91
C ARG A 53 9.26 -26.92 -11.92
N TRP A 54 10.09 -25.88 -11.74
CA TRP A 54 11.16 -25.54 -12.67
C TRP A 54 12.56 -25.93 -12.15
N GLU A 55 12.65 -26.66 -11.04
CA GLU A 55 13.94 -27.08 -10.48
C GLU A 55 14.74 -27.97 -11.45
N ASN A 56 14.04 -28.77 -12.26
CA ASN A 56 14.61 -29.68 -13.25
C ASN A 56 14.82 -29.00 -14.62
N ASP A 57 14.21 -27.83 -14.86
CA ASP A 57 14.35 -27.05 -16.08
C ASP A 57 14.49 -25.55 -15.75
N ARG A 58 15.65 -25.20 -15.19
CA ARG A 58 15.96 -23.85 -14.68
C ARG A 58 16.25 -22.84 -15.78
N GLN A 59 16.35 -23.29 -17.03
CA GLN A 59 16.61 -22.47 -18.21
C GLN A 59 15.38 -22.38 -19.11
N ASN A 60 14.20 -22.74 -18.59
CA ASN A 60 12.97 -22.63 -19.34
C ASN A 60 12.66 -21.18 -19.76
N GLU A 61 11.82 -21.06 -20.77
CA GLU A 61 11.45 -19.79 -21.42
C GLU A 61 10.84 -18.78 -20.43
N ILE A 62 10.12 -19.24 -19.40
CA ILE A 62 9.48 -18.39 -18.40
C ILE A 62 10.52 -17.78 -17.47
N VAL A 63 11.47 -18.58 -16.97
CA VAL A 63 12.56 -18.11 -16.12
C VAL A 63 13.46 -17.12 -16.87
N LEU A 64 13.75 -17.41 -18.14
CA LEU A 64 14.50 -16.50 -19.01
C LEU A 64 13.73 -15.20 -19.29
N MET A 65 12.41 -15.27 -19.47
CA MET A 65 11.57 -14.10 -19.68
C MET A 65 11.51 -13.22 -18.43
N VAL A 66 11.31 -13.80 -17.24
CA VAL A 66 11.33 -13.07 -15.97
C VAL A 66 12.68 -12.40 -15.75
N ASP A 67 13.78 -13.10 -16.05
CA ASP A 67 15.13 -12.55 -15.96
C ASP A 67 15.34 -11.35 -16.90
N ALA A 68 14.87 -11.47 -18.14
CA ALA A 68 14.98 -10.41 -19.14
C ALA A 68 14.08 -9.20 -18.84
N LEU A 69 12.86 -9.42 -18.34
CA LEU A 69 11.99 -8.36 -17.83
C LEU A 69 12.62 -7.64 -16.64
N CYS A 70 13.27 -8.38 -15.74
CA CYS A 70 13.99 -7.79 -14.61
C CYS A 70 15.15 -6.90 -15.09
N ASP A 71 15.91 -7.34 -16.10
CA ASP A 71 16.96 -6.53 -16.69
C ASP A 71 16.42 -5.28 -17.36
N LEU A 72 15.30 -5.40 -18.08
CA LEU A 72 14.64 -4.25 -18.72
C LEU A 72 14.16 -3.23 -17.69
N MET A 73 13.59 -3.70 -16.57
CA MET A 73 13.21 -2.82 -15.46
C MET A 73 14.43 -2.17 -14.80
N ILE A 74 15.51 -2.91 -14.57
CA ILE A 74 16.76 -2.36 -14.02
C ILE A 74 17.29 -1.27 -14.94
N GLN A 75 17.37 -1.52 -16.26
CA GLN A 75 17.79 -0.52 -17.24
C GLN A 75 16.91 0.74 -17.18
N TYR A 76 15.59 0.57 -17.14
CA TYR A 76 14.67 1.70 -17.00
C TYR A 76 14.94 2.51 -15.72
N TYR A 77 15.02 1.83 -14.55
CA TYR A 77 15.18 2.52 -13.26
C TYR A 77 16.60 3.03 -12.99
N GLU A 78 17.61 2.52 -13.68
CA GLU A 78 18.94 3.13 -13.74
C GLU A 78 18.89 4.47 -14.49
N SER A 79 18.14 4.55 -15.59
CA SER A 79 17.88 5.81 -16.30
C SER A 79 16.95 6.76 -15.54
N HIS A 80 16.01 6.22 -14.76
CA HIS A 80 15.02 6.97 -13.99
C HIS A 80 15.52 7.38 -12.58
N PHE A 81 16.70 6.91 -12.16
CA PHE A 81 17.37 7.25 -10.89
C PHE A 81 16.54 7.02 -9.61
N VAL A 82 15.65 6.02 -9.59
CA VAL A 82 14.87 5.64 -8.39
C VAL A 82 15.59 4.54 -7.63
N GLN A 83 16.50 4.95 -6.73
CA GLN A 83 17.39 4.03 -6.00
C GLN A 83 16.66 2.93 -5.23
N ALA A 84 15.56 3.26 -4.53
CA ALA A 84 14.83 2.27 -3.72
C ALA A 84 14.24 1.14 -4.59
N LYS A 85 13.64 1.49 -5.74
CA LYS A 85 13.09 0.51 -6.68
C LYS A 85 14.19 -0.28 -7.36
N LEU A 86 15.33 0.36 -7.65
CA LEU A 86 16.51 -0.31 -8.19
C LEU A 86 17.09 -1.35 -7.22
N ASP A 87 17.18 -1.03 -5.92
CA ASP A 87 17.70 -1.95 -4.90
C ASP A 87 16.77 -3.17 -4.73
N GLU A 88 15.46 -2.97 -4.77
CA GLU A 88 14.46 -4.05 -4.77
C GLU A 88 14.62 -4.94 -6.00
N LEU A 89 14.69 -4.35 -7.21
CA LEU A 89 14.88 -5.11 -8.45
C LEU A 89 16.21 -5.87 -8.47
N LYS A 90 17.29 -5.29 -7.95
CA LYS A 90 18.59 -5.98 -7.80
C LYS A 90 18.53 -7.14 -6.80
N LYS A 91 17.64 -7.09 -5.80
CA LYS A 91 17.37 -8.23 -4.90
C LYS A 91 16.61 -9.33 -5.65
N LYS A 92 15.55 -8.99 -6.39
CA LYS A 92 14.76 -9.93 -7.21
C LYS A 92 15.63 -10.60 -8.28
N LYS A 93 16.49 -9.83 -8.96
CA LYS A 93 17.48 -10.33 -9.94
C LYS A 93 18.43 -11.34 -9.34
N ARG A 94 18.95 -11.07 -8.12
CA ARG A 94 19.82 -12.01 -7.40
C ARG A 94 19.11 -13.32 -7.13
N GLU A 95 17.86 -13.28 -6.69
CA GLU A 95 17.06 -14.49 -6.44
C GLU A 95 16.84 -15.32 -7.73
N ILE A 96 16.46 -14.67 -8.83
CA ILE A 96 16.30 -15.32 -10.14
C ILE A 96 17.63 -15.96 -10.60
N THR A 97 18.74 -15.23 -10.43
CA THR A 97 20.08 -15.71 -10.82
C THR A 97 20.54 -16.89 -9.96
N ILE A 98 20.31 -16.85 -8.64
CA ILE A 98 20.62 -17.96 -7.73
C ILE A 98 19.83 -19.20 -8.13
N PHE A 99 18.53 -19.05 -8.41
CA PHE A 99 17.69 -20.14 -8.88
C PHE A 99 18.25 -20.73 -10.19
N ARG A 100 18.56 -19.89 -11.18
CA ARG A 100 19.04 -20.30 -12.50
C ARG A 100 20.39 -21.02 -12.47
N ASN A 101 21.33 -20.53 -11.67
CA ASN A 101 22.72 -21.02 -11.67
C ASN A 101 22.98 -22.14 -10.65
N ASN A 102 21.98 -22.54 -9.85
CA ASN A 102 22.10 -23.53 -8.78
C ASN A 102 23.33 -23.30 -7.87
N ASN A 103 23.64 -22.04 -7.56
CA ASN A 103 24.80 -21.66 -6.78
C ASN A 103 24.36 -21.26 -5.36
N PRO A 104 24.37 -22.19 -4.38
CA PRO A 104 24.03 -21.87 -2.99
C PRO A 104 25.08 -20.99 -2.27
N LEU A 105 26.19 -20.62 -2.92
CA LEU A 105 27.35 -19.99 -2.29
C LEU A 105 27.45 -18.45 -2.37
N SER A 106 26.45 -17.73 -2.90
CA SER A 106 26.46 -16.24 -2.89
C SER A 106 25.67 -15.61 -1.73
N GLY A 107 25.29 -16.40 -0.73
CA GLY A 107 24.53 -15.95 0.44
C GLY A 107 25.36 -15.93 1.72
N ASN A 108 26.52 -15.28 1.73
CA ASN A 108 27.15 -14.79 2.97
C ASN A 108 28.44 -14.03 2.67
N GLN A 109 28.40 -12.71 2.78
CA GLN A 109 29.43 -11.94 3.48
C GLN A 109 28.89 -10.53 3.75
N ASN A 110 29.07 -10.11 5.01
CA ASN A 110 28.72 -8.83 5.63
C ASN A 110 27.30 -8.68 6.17
N ASP A 111 27.02 -9.37 7.27
CA ASP A 111 26.31 -8.78 8.41
C ASP A 111 26.63 -9.56 9.69
N LYS A 112 27.86 -9.39 10.16
CA LYS A 112 28.19 -9.58 11.57
C LYS A 112 28.84 -8.30 12.01
N ASN A 113 28.12 -7.47 12.75
CA ASN A 113 28.62 -6.77 13.93
C ASN A 113 27.50 -6.06 14.72
N HIS A 114 27.61 -6.22 16.04
CA HIS A 114 26.95 -5.47 17.12
C HIS A 114 25.59 -5.95 17.66
N THR A 115 25.63 -7.09 18.35
CA THR A 115 24.90 -7.26 19.61
C THR A 115 25.78 -6.79 20.78
N GLY A 116 25.36 -5.72 21.48
CA GLY A 116 25.97 -5.31 22.75
C GLY A 116 25.73 -3.86 23.17
N SER A 117 24.54 -3.56 23.71
CA SER A 117 24.27 -2.62 24.82
C SER A 117 22.78 -2.29 24.86
N PHE A 118 22.04 -3.05 25.66
CA PHE A 118 20.61 -2.87 25.86
C PHE A 118 20.37 -1.75 26.90
N LEU A 119 19.39 -0.88 26.60
CA LEU A 119 18.59 -0.01 27.48
C LEU A 119 18.85 1.51 27.56
N SER A 120 19.81 2.11 26.84
CA SER A 120 19.96 3.58 26.81
C SER A 120 19.84 4.22 25.41
N ASN A 121 20.05 3.47 24.33
CA ASN A 121 20.21 4.06 23.00
C ASN A 121 18.95 4.07 22.13
N SER A 122 17.84 3.43 22.51
CA SER A 122 16.70 3.27 21.55
C SER A 122 16.01 4.58 21.16
N ALA A 123 16.01 5.61 22.02
CA ALA A 123 15.44 6.91 21.68
C ALA A 123 16.36 7.74 20.79
N ILE A 124 17.68 7.68 21.04
CA ILE A 124 18.70 8.36 20.26
C ILE A 124 18.87 7.67 18.90
N ASP A 125 18.84 6.35 18.84
CA ASP A 125 18.86 5.58 17.60
C ASP A 125 17.58 5.80 16.78
N LYS A 126 16.41 5.94 17.40
CA LYS A 126 15.17 6.34 16.69
C LYS A 126 15.22 7.78 16.20
N PHE A 127 15.84 8.69 16.93
CA PHE A 127 16.02 10.08 16.51
C PHE A 127 17.07 10.19 15.40
N LEU A 128 18.14 9.39 15.46
CA LEU A 128 19.17 9.27 14.43
C LEU A 128 18.66 8.52 13.20
N ASP A 129 17.81 7.52 13.36
CA ASP A 129 17.10 6.84 12.26
C ASP A 129 16.03 7.76 11.67
N PHE A 130 15.36 8.58 12.48
CA PHE A 130 14.49 9.65 11.99
C PHE A 130 15.31 10.68 11.21
N ALA A 131 16.45 11.16 11.74
CA ALA A 131 17.35 12.08 11.08
C ALA A 131 17.98 11.50 9.79
N ARG A 132 18.33 10.21 9.78
CA ARG A 132 18.78 9.46 8.59
C ARG A 132 17.62 9.18 7.63
N SER A 133 16.39 9.02 8.13
CA SER A 133 15.18 8.87 7.30
C SER A 133 14.81 10.18 6.59
N LEU A 134 15.20 11.34 7.13
CA LEU A 134 15.11 12.64 6.44
C LEU A 134 15.93 12.67 5.14
N ILE A 135 16.89 11.75 4.95
CA ILE A 135 17.72 11.64 3.75
C ILE A 135 17.00 10.87 2.62
N SER A 136 15.98 10.06 2.94
CA SER A 136 15.13 9.38 1.95
C SER A 136 13.77 10.07 1.87
N THR A 137 13.52 10.79 0.77
CA THR A 137 12.27 11.54 0.54
C THR A 137 11.00 10.70 0.71
N ALA A 138 11.05 9.42 0.33
CA ALA A 138 9.94 8.47 0.52
C ALA A 138 9.68 8.15 2.00
N LYS A 139 10.73 7.90 2.80
CA LYS A 139 10.59 7.63 4.24
C LYS A 139 10.15 8.88 5.00
N LEU A 140 10.62 10.06 4.60
CA LEU A 140 10.17 11.33 5.15
C LEU A 140 8.67 11.55 4.91
N ASN A 141 8.20 11.32 3.68
CA ASN A 141 6.77 11.41 3.37
C ASN A 141 5.92 10.41 4.17
N ASP A 142 6.41 9.19 4.36
CA ASP A 142 5.73 8.19 5.19
C ASP A 142 5.67 8.62 6.66
N HIS A 143 6.75 9.18 7.20
CA HIS A 143 6.77 9.75 8.55
C HIS A 143 5.82 10.94 8.72
N LEU A 144 5.80 11.86 7.74
CA LEU A 144 4.89 13.00 7.74
C LEU A 144 3.43 12.56 7.61
N SER A 145 3.15 11.54 6.81
CA SER A 145 1.81 10.97 6.67
C SER A 145 1.32 10.40 8.00
N ARG A 146 2.15 9.58 8.66
CA ARG A 146 1.84 9.06 10.00
C ARG A 146 1.65 10.17 11.03
N LEU A 147 2.47 11.23 10.97
CA LEU A 147 2.33 12.39 11.87
C LEU A 147 0.99 13.11 11.65
N ASP A 148 0.54 13.26 10.39
CA ASP A 148 -0.77 13.83 10.10
C ASP A 148 -1.91 12.92 10.58
N ASP A 149 -1.77 11.61 10.40
CA ASP A 149 -2.75 10.65 10.92
C ASP A 149 -2.90 10.83 12.43
N TYR A 150 -1.78 10.84 13.19
CA TYR A 150 -1.80 11.07 14.64
C TYR A 150 -2.38 12.43 15.03
N ARG A 151 -2.09 13.49 14.26
CA ARG A 151 -2.57 14.85 14.52
C ARG A 151 -4.07 14.97 14.27
N THR A 152 -4.53 14.54 13.09
CA THR A 152 -5.95 14.51 12.70
C THR A 152 -6.74 13.69 13.70
N TYR A 153 -6.17 12.55 14.09
CA TYR A 153 -6.69 11.66 15.11
C TYR A 153 -6.80 12.32 16.49
N TRP A 154 -5.74 12.98 16.97
CA TRP A 154 -5.78 13.71 18.24
C TRP A 154 -6.81 14.84 18.21
N ASN A 155 -6.88 15.59 17.11
CA ASN A 155 -7.83 16.69 16.95
C ASN A 155 -9.29 16.22 17.03
N ASN A 156 -9.61 15.09 16.40
CA ASN A 156 -10.96 14.54 16.43
C ASN A 156 -11.31 13.93 17.80
N CYS A 157 -10.34 13.30 18.48
CA CYS A 157 -10.53 12.81 19.85
C CYS A 157 -10.70 13.96 20.86
N HIS A 158 -9.93 15.03 20.71
CA HIS A 158 -10.07 16.28 21.47
C HIS A 158 -11.46 16.88 21.29
N ASN A 159 -11.91 17.03 20.04
CA ASN A 159 -13.26 17.52 19.74
C ASN A 159 -14.34 16.63 20.37
N LEU A 160 -14.16 15.30 20.37
CA LEU A 160 -15.12 14.38 20.98
C LEU A 160 -15.20 14.59 22.49
N ALA A 161 -14.05 14.64 23.16
CA ALA A 161 -14.01 14.88 24.60
C ALA A 161 -14.62 16.24 24.95
N HIS A 162 -14.31 17.29 24.19
CA HIS A 162 -14.90 18.61 24.36
C HIS A 162 -16.44 18.57 24.26
N HIS A 163 -16.98 17.88 23.24
CA HIS A 163 -18.43 17.76 23.06
C HIS A 163 -19.12 16.83 24.07
N VAL A 164 -18.45 15.76 24.52
CA VAL A 164 -18.92 14.91 25.63
C VAL A 164 -19.02 15.74 26.91
N VAL A 165 -18.00 16.53 27.20
CA VAL A 165 -17.94 17.39 28.40
C VAL A 165 -19.02 18.46 28.37
N LEU A 166 -19.23 19.11 27.22
CA LEU A 166 -20.35 20.04 27.03
C LEU A 166 -21.71 19.36 27.19
N SER A 167 -21.87 18.13 26.69
CA SER A 167 -23.12 17.37 26.82
C SER A 167 -23.38 16.91 28.25
N LEU A 168 -22.32 16.66 29.02
CA LEU A 168 -22.36 16.28 30.43
C LEU A 168 -22.35 17.48 31.39
N GLN A 169 -22.24 18.71 30.88
CA GLN A 169 -22.20 19.96 31.66
C GLN A 169 -23.26 20.06 32.78
N PRO A 170 -24.49 19.53 32.63
CA PRO A 170 -25.48 19.52 33.72
C PRO A 170 -25.14 18.59 34.90
N ALA A 171 -24.36 17.53 34.69
CA ALA A 171 -23.99 16.50 35.69
C ALA A 171 -22.49 16.52 36.06
N LEU A 172 -21.70 17.30 35.32
CA LEU A 172 -20.26 17.43 35.48
C LEU A 172 -19.81 18.10 36.79
N PRO A 173 -20.53 19.09 37.36
CA PRO A 173 -20.14 19.72 38.62
C PRO A 173 -20.02 18.72 39.77
N ASP A 174 -21.01 17.83 39.93
CA ASP A 174 -21.02 16.80 40.98
C ASP A 174 -19.88 15.78 40.80
N PHE A 175 -19.57 15.43 39.54
CA PHE A 175 -18.47 14.54 39.21
C PHE A 175 -17.09 15.17 39.48
N ILE A 176 -16.90 16.42 39.07
CA ILE A 176 -15.67 17.19 39.31
C ILE A 176 -15.48 17.44 40.80
N GLU A 177 -16.54 17.74 41.55
CA GLU A 177 -16.49 17.87 43.01
C GLU A 177 -16.05 16.55 43.67
N GLY A 178 -16.53 15.41 43.18
CA GLY A 178 -16.10 14.09 43.62
C GLY A 178 -14.62 13.79 43.35
N ILE A 179 -14.07 14.25 42.22
CA ILE A 179 -12.64 14.14 41.88
C ILE A 179 -11.80 15.10 42.72
N ASN A 180 -12.22 16.36 42.82
CA ASN A 180 -11.57 17.41 43.61
C ASN A 180 -11.46 17.00 45.09
N ARG A 181 -12.50 16.37 45.65
CA ARG A 181 -12.48 15.83 47.02
C ARG A 181 -11.50 14.67 47.21
N LYS A 182 -11.20 13.88 46.17
CA LYS A 182 -10.25 12.76 46.22
C LYS A 182 -8.80 13.17 45.92
N LEU A 183 -8.59 14.18 45.08
CA LEU A 183 -7.26 14.63 44.66
C LEU A 183 -6.76 15.90 45.37
N GLY A 184 -7.60 16.59 46.14
CA GLY A 184 -7.23 17.79 46.89
C GLY A 184 -7.01 19.05 46.02
N ASN A 185 -7.30 18.96 44.73
CA ASN A 185 -7.20 20.09 43.79
C ASN A 185 -8.58 20.72 43.56
N HIS A 186 -8.60 22.01 43.21
CA HIS A 186 -9.82 22.77 42.90
C HIS A 186 -9.86 23.09 41.40
N TYR A 187 -10.21 22.11 40.58
CA TYR A 187 -10.45 22.37 39.15
C TYR A 187 -11.90 22.79 38.92
N SER A 188 -12.12 23.88 38.18
CA SER A 188 -13.43 24.25 37.65
C SER A 188 -13.68 23.58 36.29
N THR A 189 -14.94 23.58 35.84
CA THR A 189 -15.31 23.10 34.49
C THR A 189 -14.65 23.95 33.38
N ASP A 190 -14.43 25.25 33.63
CA ASP A 190 -13.81 26.15 32.66
C ASP A 190 -12.30 25.96 32.56
N ASP A 191 -11.61 25.72 33.68
CA ASP A 191 -10.18 25.39 33.69
C ASP A 191 -9.90 24.11 32.88
N PHE A 192 -10.82 23.15 33.00
CA PHE A 192 -10.78 21.90 32.28
C PHE A 192 -10.91 22.10 30.76
N LEU A 193 -11.86 22.93 30.31
CA LEU A 193 -12.04 23.27 28.90
C LEU A 193 -10.84 24.08 28.37
N GLN A 194 -10.23 24.94 29.18
CA GLN A 194 -9.07 25.73 28.80
C GLN A 194 -7.81 24.86 28.62
N ILE A 195 -7.60 23.87 29.50
CA ILE A 195 -6.51 22.89 29.38
C ILE A 195 -6.68 22.06 28.12
N LEU A 196 -7.89 21.59 27.85
CA LEU A 196 -8.22 20.84 26.64
C LEU A 196 -7.93 21.65 25.37
N ASN A 197 -8.26 22.94 25.33
CA ASN A 197 -8.13 23.77 24.11
C ASN A 197 -6.71 24.29 23.84
N LYS A 198 -5.80 24.24 24.81
CA LYS A 198 -4.41 24.72 24.69
C LYS A 198 -3.61 24.16 23.48
N PRO A 199 -3.67 22.87 23.12
CA PRO A 199 -2.95 22.33 21.97
C PRO A 199 -3.49 22.76 20.59
N ASN A 200 -4.71 23.32 20.49
CA ASN A 200 -5.37 23.58 19.19
C ASN A 200 -4.55 24.47 18.23
N ASN A 201 -3.92 25.53 18.76
CA ASN A 201 -3.10 26.43 17.95
C ASN A 201 -1.86 25.72 17.40
N PHE A 202 -1.21 24.89 18.22
CA PHE A 202 -0.05 24.11 17.82
C PHE A 202 -0.43 23.06 16.76
N LEU A 203 -1.52 22.32 16.98
CA LEU A 203 -2.01 21.29 16.05
C LEU A 203 -2.45 21.86 14.71
N SER A 204 -3.05 23.06 14.72
CA SER A 204 -3.46 23.76 13.50
C SER A 204 -2.26 24.22 12.68
N ALA A 205 -1.25 24.83 13.33
CA ALA A 205 0.00 25.19 12.67
C ALA A 205 0.76 23.96 12.14
N LEU A 206 0.78 22.87 12.93
CA LEU A 206 1.39 21.60 12.54
C LEU A 206 0.69 21.00 11.30
N SER A 207 -0.64 21.07 11.23
CA SER A 207 -1.42 20.62 10.06
C SER A 207 -0.95 21.29 8.78
N VAL A 208 -0.86 22.62 8.78
CA VAL A 208 -0.38 23.40 7.63
C VAL A 208 1.05 22.99 7.26
N GLY A 209 1.92 22.85 8.26
CA GLY A 209 3.32 22.46 8.05
C GLY A 209 3.48 21.08 7.41
N ILE A 210 2.70 20.09 7.86
CA ILE A 210 2.76 18.71 7.34
C ILE A 210 2.30 18.65 5.89
N TYR A 211 1.08 19.15 5.59
CA TYR A 211 0.55 19.13 4.22
C TYR A 211 1.44 19.91 3.25
N SER A 212 1.91 21.10 3.66
CA SER A 212 2.82 21.90 2.82
C SER A 212 4.13 21.17 2.56
N SER A 213 4.69 20.51 3.58
CA SER A 213 5.94 19.76 3.45
C SER A 213 5.78 18.52 2.57
N ARG A 214 4.72 17.74 2.73
CA ARG A 214 4.42 16.58 1.86
C ARG A 214 4.22 16.99 0.41
N PHE A 215 3.47 18.07 0.18
CA PHE A 215 3.30 18.64 -1.16
C PHE A 215 4.65 19.03 -1.76
N MET A 216 5.46 19.80 -1.03
CA MET A 216 6.77 20.26 -1.49
C MET A 216 7.74 19.11 -1.75
N ILE A 217 7.76 18.07 -0.92
CA ILE A 217 8.61 16.89 -1.14
C ILE A 217 8.21 16.17 -2.43
N ASN A 218 6.91 15.90 -2.63
CA ASN A 218 6.44 15.25 -3.84
C ASN A 218 6.70 16.11 -5.09
N LEU A 219 6.48 17.42 -5.00
CA LEU A 219 6.78 18.37 -6.07
C LEU A 219 8.28 18.38 -6.42
N VAL A 220 9.16 18.48 -5.43
CA VAL A 220 10.62 18.46 -5.62
C VAL A 220 11.08 17.15 -6.25
N VAL A 221 10.53 16.02 -5.80
CA VAL A 221 10.86 14.70 -6.37
C VAL A 221 10.40 14.59 -7.82
N MET A 222 9.16 14.97 -8.12
CA MET A 222 8.62 15.00 -9.49
C MET A 222 9.46 15.91 -10.40
N CYS A 223 9.78 17.13 -9.97
CA CYS A 223 10.62 18.07 -10.70
C CYS A 223 12.03 17.51 -10.91
N LYS A 224 12.63 16.91 -9.87
CA LYS A 224 13.96 16.30 -9.96
C LYS A 224 14.00 15.23 -11.05
N TYR A 225 13.05 14.29 -11.05
CA TYR A 225 13.03 13.20 -12.04
C TYR A 225 12.70 13.71 -13.45
N THR A 226 11.79 14.67 -13.57
CA THR A 226 11.46 15.30 -14.87
C THR A 226 12.67 16.04 -15.47
N ILE A 227 13.39 16.82 -14.66
CA ILE A 227 14.60 17.54 -15.10
C ILE A 227 15.72 16.55 -15.45
N GLN A 228 15.92 15.51 -14.65
CA GLN A 228 16.91 14.47 -14.94
C GLN A 228 16.60 13.73 -16.24
N ALA A 229 15.33 13.43 -16.51
CA ALA A 229 14.90 12.85 -17.78
C ALA A 229 15.10 13.81 -18.97
N HIS A 230 14.92 15.12 -18.76
CA HIS A 230 15.18 16.13 -19.79
C HIS A 230 16.68 16.29 -20.12
N LEU A 231 17.53 16.22 -19.09
CA LEU A 231 19.00 16.27 -19.25
C LEU A 231 19.57 14.95 -19.78
N GLY A 232 18.92 13.83 -19.47
CA GLY A 232 19.24 12.50 -19.97
C GLY A 232 18.81 12.32 -21.43
N LYS A 233 19.50 11.44 -22.16
CA LYS A 233 19.12 11.09 -23.55
C LYS A 233 18.27 9.82 -23.65
N GLN A 234 18.08 9.10 -22.54
CA GLN A 234 17.51 7.74 -22.51
C GLN A 234 16.00 7.71 -22.25
N LEU A 235 15.43 8.75 -21.62
CA LEU A 235 14.00 8.83 -21.26
C LEU A 235 13.35 10.07 -21.88
N SER A 236 12.04 10.01 -22.09
CA SER A 236 11.27 11.20 -22.48
C SER A 236 10.85 11.97 -21.22
N SER A 237 11.20 13.26 -21.12
CA SER A 237 10.83 14.10 -19.97
C SER A 237 9.32 14.26 -19.82
N GLU A 238 8.58 14.29 -20.92
CA GLU A 238 7.12 14.38 -20.90
C GLU A 238 6.49 13.10 -20.32
N LYS A 239 6.99 11.93 -20.73
CA LYS A 239 6.49 10.63 -20.20
C LYS A 239 6.83 10.48 -18.71
N VAL A 240 8.05 10.81 -18.32
CA VAL A 240 8.46 10.80 -16.91
C VAL A 240 7.62 11.78 -16.07
N PHE A 241 7.31 12.96 -16.61
CA PHE A 241 6.42 13.91 -15.92
C PHE A 241 5.01 13.32 -15.73
N LEU A 242 4.44 12.72 -16.78
CA LEU A 242 3.13 12.06 -16.69
C LEU A 242 3.15 10.89 -15.71
N ASP A 243 4.17 10.03 -15.75
CA ASP A 243 4.33 8.90 -14.83
C ASP A 243 4.43 9.37 -13.36
N GLU A 244 5.21 10.41 -13.09
CA GLU A 244 5.32 10.99 -11.75
C GLU A 244 4.03 11.70 -11.31
N LEU A 245 3.31 12.33 -12.25
CA LEU A 245 2.01 12.94 -11.99
C LEU A 245 0.94 11.87 -11.71
N GLU A 246 0.95 10.74 -12.41
CA GLU A 246 0.07 9.60 -12.12
C GLU A 246 0.38 9.02 -10.73
N GLN A 247 1.67 8.89 -10.39
CA GLN A 247 2.10 8.32 -9.12
C GLN A 247 1.78 9.21 -7.91
N ARG A 248 1.94 10.53 -8.05
CA ARG A 248 1.91 11.48 -6.91
C ARG A 248 0.76 12.48 -6.97
N GLY A 249 0.12 12.64 -8.12
CA GLY A 249 -0.82 13.73 -8.39
C GLY A 249 -2.01 13.75 -7.44
N PHE A 250 -2.62 12.59 -7.17
CA PHE A 250 -3.73 12.50 -6.21
C PHE A 250 -3.31 12.92 -4.79
N THR A 251 -2.15 12.46 -4.34
CA THR A 251 -1.59 12.83 -3.02
C THR A 251 -1.24 14.31 -2.97
N MET A 252 -0.61 14.85 -4.01
CA MET A 252 -0.27 16.28 -4.10
C MET A 252 -1.53 17.15 -4.12
N LEU A 253 -2.57 16.73 -4.84
CA LEU A 253 -3.84 17.45 -4.91
C LEU A 253 -4.56 17.42 -3.55
N ASN A 254 -4.55 16.29 -2.84
CA ASN A 254 -5.00 16.22 -1.46
C ASN A 254 -4.22 17.20 -0.57
N ASP A 255 -2.89 17.18 -0.67
CA ASP A 255 -2.01 17.94 0.21
C ASP A 255 -2.13 19.46 -0.01
N ILE A 256 -2.27 19.93 -1.25
CA ILE A 256 -2.46 21.36 -1.53
C ILE A 256 -3.83 21.87 -1.08
N VAL A 257 -4.89 21.08 -1.29
CA VAL A 257 -6.25 21.46 -0.86
C VAL A 257 -6.31 21.53 0.66
N TRP A 258 -5.91 20.46 1.36
CA TRP A 258 -5.95 20.46 2.83
C TRP A 258 -4.94 21.41 3.46
N GLY A 259 -3.76 21.60 2.87
CA GLY A 259 -2.80 22.61 3.29
C GLY A 259 -3.39 24.02 3.23
N THR A 260 -4.10 24.34 2.13
CA THR A 260 -4.76 25.64 1.94
C THR A 260 -5.92 25.82 2.92
N VAL A 261 -6.81 24.83 3.03
CA VAL A 261 -7.98 24.86 3.92
C VAL A 261 -7.53 25.06 5.37
N ASN A 262 -6.55 24.29 5.82
CA ASN A 262 -6.01 24.41 7.17
C ASN A 262 -5.34 25.77 7.41
N LEU A 263 -4.68 26.35 6.40
CA LEU A 263 -4.09 27.68 6.51
C LEU A 263 -5.15 28.77 6.65
N LEU A 264 -6.24 28.68 5.88
CA LEU A 264 -7.36 29.62 5.96
C LEU A 264 -8.05 29.54 7.33
N ILE A 265 -8.23 28.33 7.87
CA ILE A 265 -8.77 28.12 9.22
C ILE A 265 -7.82 28.70 10.28
N TYR A 266 -6.54 28.33 10.24
CA TYR A 266 -5.55 28.75 11.24
C TYR A 266 -5.34 30.27 11.26
N ARG A 267 -5.38 30.93 10.10
CA ARG A 267 -5.16 32.37 9.94
C ARG A 267 -6.42 33.13 9.54
N GLN A 268 -7.58 32.71 10.03
CA GLN A 268 -8.88 33.31 9.68
C GLN A 268 -8.90 34.84 9.82
N GLU A 269 -8.29 35.37 10.90
CA GLU A 269 -8.28 36.81 11.20
C GLU A 269 -7.41 37.59 10.23
N MET A 270 -6.30 37.00 9.78
CA MET A 270 -5.41 37.59 8.79
C MET A 270 -6.11 37.70 7.42
N PHE A 271 -6.86 36.67 7.04
CA PHE A 271 -7.61 36.64 5.78
C PHE A 271 -8.98 37.32 5.86
N ARG A 272 -9.37 37.82 7.04
CA ARG A 272 -10.67 38.48 7.28
C ARG A 272 -11.86 37.64 6.81
N LEU A 273 -11.78 36.32 7.00
CA LEU A 273 -12.84 35.40 6.61
C LEU A 273 -13.96 35.37 7.66
N SER A 274 -15.21 35.36 7.21
CA SER A 274 -16.34 35.12 8.09
C SER A 274 -16.39 33.65 8.51
N THR A 275 -16.99 33.36 9.68
CA THR A 275 -17.22 31.99 10.13
C THR A 275 -17.99 31.15 9.10
N ALA A 276 -18.96 31.77 8.41
CA ALA A 276 -19.70 31.12 7.32
C ALA A 276 -18.81 30.74 6.14
N ALA A 277 -17.84 31.59 5.77
CA ALA A 277 -16.90 31.29 4.69
C ALA A 277 -15.99 30.10 5.04
N ILE A 278 -15.53 30.00 6.30
CA ILE A 278 -14.71 28.89 6.78
C ILE A 278 -15.50 27.58 6.76
N VAL A 279 -16.73 27.61 7.28
CA VAL A 279 -17.65 26.48 7.25
C VAL A 279 -17.88 25.97 5.83
N ASN A 280 -18.17 26.87 4.89
CA ASN A 280 -18.39 26.51 3.49
C ASN A 280 -17.11 25.95 2.85
N THR A 281 -15.95 26.52 3.19
CA THR A 281 -14.64 26.03 2.72
C THR A 281 -14.42 24.59 3.17
N VAL A 282 -14.69 24.26 4.44
CA VAL A 282 -14.59 22.89 4.97
C VAL A 282 -15.60 21.96 4.29
N ALA A 283 -16.86 22.38 4.12
CA ALA A 283 -17.88 21.59 3.45
C ALA A 283 -17.46 21.20 2.01
N VAL A 284 -17.04 22.19 1.22
CA VAL A 284 -16.58 21.98 -0.16
C VAL A 284 -15.36 21.06 -0.20
N SER A 285 -14.44 21.21 0.76
CA SER A 285 -13.23 20.38 0.83
C SER A 285 -13.52 18.92 1.19
N LEU A 286 -14.53 18.67 2.02
CA LEU A 286 -14.99 17.30 2.33
C LEU A 286 -15.66 16.63 1.12
N VAL A 287 -16.46 17.38 0.35
CA VAL A 287 -17.02 16.88 -0.93
C VAL A 287 -15.90 16.61 -1.93
N PHE A 288 -14.93 17.52 -2.02
CA PHE A 288 -13.72 17.32 -2.83
C PHE A 288 -12.99 16.04 -2.42
N ASN A 289 -12.85 15.75 -1.12
CA ASN A 289 -12.19 14.53 -0.65
C ASN A 289 -12.91 13.25 -1.13
N VAL A 290 -14.24 13.21 -1.07
CA VAL A 290 -15.04 12.10 -1.64
C VAL A 290 -14.80 11.97 -3.14
N ALA A 291 -14.86 13.09 -3.87
CA ALA A 291 -14.64 13.12 -5.31
C ALA A 291 -13.21 12.67 -5.68
N LEU A 292 -12.21 13.02 -4.87
CA LEU A 292 -10.82 12.63 -5.08
C LEU A 292 -10.64 11.12 -4.98
N VAL A 293 -11.24 10.48 -3.96
CA VAL A 293 -11.22 9.01 -3.81
C VAL A 293 -11.89 8.33 -5.01
N VAL A 294 -13.05 8.82 -5.44
CA VAL A 294 -13.78 8.27 -6.59
C VAL A 294 -12.97 8.43 -7.89
N THR A 295 -12.36 9.59 -8.10
CA THR A 295 -11.55 9.87 -9.29
C THR A 295 -10.31 8.98 -9.33
N HIS A 296 -9.66 8.77 -8.18
CA HIS A 296 -8.51 7.87 -8.07
C HIS A 296 -8.91 6.42 -8.35
N TRP A 297 -10.05 5.97 -7.82
CA TRP A 297 -10.59 4.65 -8.14
C TRP A 297 -10.92 4.51 -9.63
N LEU A 298 -11.56 5.50 -10.27
CA LEU A 298 -11.88 5.47 -11.71
C LEU A 298 -10.63 5.39 -12.58
N PHE A 299 -9.58 6.12 -12.20
CA PHE A 299 -8.30 6.11 -12.89
C PHE A 299 -7.66 4.71 -12.86
N ASP A 300 -7.53 4.12 -11.67
CA ASP A 300 -6.97 2.78 -11.52
C ASP A 300 -7.87 1.68 -12.12
N ALA A 301 -9.20 1.82 -12.04
CA ALA A 301 -10.16 0.91 -12.65
C ALA A 301 -10.01 0.87 -14.18
N THR A 302 -9.86 2.04 -14.79
CA THR A 302 -9.65 2.17 -16.24
C THR A 302 -8.36 1.49 -16.66
N ARG A 303 -7.28 1.70 -15.90
CA ARG A 303 -5.97 1.06 -16.13
C ARG A 303 -6.05 -0.47 -16.01
N HIS A 304 -6.69 -0.96 -14.95
CA HIS A 304 -6.90 -2.39 -14.74
C HIS A 304 -7.70 -2.99 -15.91
N HIS A 305 -8.81 -2.37 -16.29
CA HIS A 305 -9.66 -2.85 -17.37
C HIS A 305 -8.92 -2.91 -18.72
N GLN A 306 -8.17 -1.87 -19.07
CA GLN A 306 -7.34 -1.86 -20.28
C GLN A 306 -6.33 -3.01 -20.29
N ARG A 307 -5.74 -3.32 -19.13
CA ARG A 307 -4.75 -4.39 -19.01
C ARG A 307 -5.37 -5.79 -19.14
N ILE A 308 -6.54 -6.01 -18.55
CA ILE A 308 -7.28 -7.26 -18.70
C ILE A 308 -7.70 -7.45 -20.16
N GLN A 309 -8.27 -6.43 -20.81
CA GLN A 309 -8.62 -6.49 -22.25
C GLN A 309 -7.42 -6.81 -23.14
N GLU A 310 -6.25 -6.24 -22.83
CA GLU A 310 -5.02 -6.53 -23.56
C GLU A 310 -4.62 -8.02 -23.44
N LEU A 311 -4.70 -8.59 -22.23
CA LEU A 311 -4.40 -9.99 -21.98
C LEU A 311 -5.45 -10.92 -22.62
N GLU A 312 -6.74 -10.59 -22.52
CA GLU A 312 -7.83 -11.32 -23.18
C GLU A 312 -7.61 -11.41 -24.69
N LYS A 313 -7.26 -10.29 -25.33
CA LYS A 313 -6.96 -10.25 -26.75
C LYS A 313 -5.77 -11.13 -27.15
N GLN A 314 -4.77 -11.28 -26.28
CA GLN A 314 -3.66 -12.21 -26.51
C GLN A 314 -4.10 -13.67 -26.46
N THR A 315 -5.22 -13.98 -25.80
CA THR A 315 -5.76 -15.34 -25.71
C THR A 315 -6.65 -15.75 -26.89
N GLU A 316 -7.27 -14.81 -27.59
CA GLU A 316 -8.26 -15.07 -28.66
C GLU A 316 -7.77 -16.03 -29.75
N ASN A 317 -6.47 -15.98 -30.09
CA ASN A 317 -5.87 -16.78 -31.17
C ASN A 317 -4.98 -17.93 -30.66
N LEU A 318 -4.97 -18.20 -29.36
CA LEU A 318 -4.14 -19.25 -28.77
C LEU A 318 -4.92 -20.56 -28.60
N PRO A 319 -4.31 -21.72 -28.90
CA PRO A 319 -4.90 -23.02 -28.55
C PRO A 319 -5.19 -23.11 -27.05
N ALA A 320 -6.33 -23.72 -26.70
CA ALA A 320 -6.81 -23.82 -25.32
C ALA A 320 -5.79 -24.51 -24.39
N ASP A 321 -5.02 -25.46 -24.93
CA ASP A 321 -4.02 -26.26 -24.20
C ASP A 321 -2.60 -25.67 -24.27
N SER A 322 -2.42 -24.48 -24.84
CA SER A 322 -1.09 -23.87 -24.93
C SER A 322 -0.58 -23.41 -23.57
N GLN A 323 0.71 -23.64 -23.31
CA GLN A 323 1.38 -23.17 -22.08
C GLN A 323 1.25 -21.64 -21.91
N LYS A 324 1.31 -20.90 -23.02
CA LYS A 324 1.10 -19.45 -23.06
C LYS A 324 -0.30 -19.04 -22.59
N MET A 325 -1.35 -19.76 -22.99
CA MET A 325 -2.72 -19.54 -22.52
C MET A 325 -2.82 -19.74 -21.00
N ALA A 326 -2.22 -20.81 -20.46
CA ALA A 326 -2.25 -21.08 -19.03
C ALA A 326 -1.55 -19.98 -18.21
N ILE A 327 -0.43 -19.45 -18.72
CA ILE A 327 0.30 -18.33 -18.11
C ILE A 327 -0.54 -17.06 -18.14
N ILE A 328 -1.08 -16.68 -19.30
CA ILE A 328 -1.88 -15.46 -19.44
C ILE A 328 -3.12 -15.53 -18.53
N LYS A 329 -3.79 -16.69 -18.45
CA LYS A 329 -4.90 -16.90 -17.50
C LYS A 329 -4.48 -16.67 -16.04
N ARG A 330 -3.30 -17.14 -15.65
CA ARG A 330 -2.78 -16.89 -14.30
C ARG A 330 -2.34 -15.46 -14.07
N GLN A 331 -1.82 -14.76 -15.08
CA GLN A 331 -1.57 -13.32 -14.98
C GLN A 331 -2.87 -12.54 -14.76
N MET A 332 -3.95 -12.91 -15.46
CA MET A 332 -5.27 -12.32 -15.24
C MET A 332 -5.79 -12.59 -13.82
N ASP A 333 -5.63 -13.81 -13.30
CA ASP A 333 -5.99 -14.12 -11.91
C ASP A 333 -5.23 -13.25 -10.90
N ILE A 334 -3.91 -13.08 -11.08
CA ILE A 334 -3.07 -12.24 -10.20
C ILE A 334 -3.55 -10.79 -10.23
N LEU A 335 -3.74 -10.23 -11.42
CA LEU A 335 -4.16 -8.84 -11.59
C LEU A 335 -5.57 -8.61 -11.03
N GLN A 336 -6.47 -9.58 -11.18
CA GLN A 336 -7.82 -9.51 -10.63
C GLN A 336 -7.80 -9.54 -9.10
N ASP A 337 -7.02 -10.42 -8.47
CA ASP A 337 -6.89 -10.48 -7.00
C ASP A 337 -6.25 -9.19 -6.44
N GLU A 338 -5.25 -8.64 -7.13
CA GLU A 338 -4.65 -7.34 -6.77
C GLU A 338 -5.66 -6.20 -6.89
N TRP A 339 -6.46 -6.19 -7.97
CA TRP A 339 -7.50 -5.20 -8.19
C TRP A 339 -8.63 -5.30 -7.16
N ASP A 340 -9.09 -6.50 -6.82
CA ASP A 340 -10.17 -6.69 -5.86
C ASP A 340 -9.75 -6.19 -4.46
N ALA A 341 -8.50 -6.44 -4.06
CA ALA A 341 -7.93 -5.88 -2.84
C ALA A 341 -7.82 -4.34 -2.89
N GLN A 342 -7.38 -3.78 -4.02
CA GLN A 342 -7.24 -2.34 -4.19
C GLN A 342 -8.61 -1.64 -4.26
N SER A 343 -9.60 -2.24 -4.92
CA SER A 343 -10.97 -1.74 -4.99
C SER A 343 -11.64 -1.77 -3.61
N ALA A 344 -11.39 -2.80 -2.81
CA ALA A 344 -11.85 -2.84 -1.42
C ALA A 344 -11.21 -1.71 -0.57
N TYR A 345 -9.91 -1.43 -0.78
CA TYR A 345 -9.24 -0.29 -0.15
C TYR A 345 -9.89 1.05 -0.54
N TYR A 346 -10.22 1.26 -1.81
CA TYR A 346 -10.92 2.46 -2.25
C TYR A 346 -12.33 2.57 -1.66
N ALA A 347 -13.11 1.48 -1.64
CA ALA A 347 -14.44 1.46 -1.04
C ALA A 347 -14.40 1.78 0.47
N PHE A 348 -13.37 1.30 1.18
CA PHE A 348 -13.17 1.58 2.59
C PHE A 348 -12.83 3.07 2.82
N ASN A 349 -11.92 3.65 2.03
CA ASN A 349 -11.60 5.08 2.08
C ASN A 349 -12.77 5.97 1.65
N PHE A 350 -13.60 5.52 0.69
CA PHE A 350 -14.81 6.22 0.29
C PHE A 350 -15.82 6.26 1.45
N THR A 351 -15.98 5.14 2.15
CA THR A 351 -16.82 5.06 3.36
C THR A 351 -16.30 6.02 4.43
N ALA A 352 -14.99 6.05 4.66
CA ALA A 352 -14.34 6.98 5.58
C ALA A 352 -14.63 8.45 5.21
N ALA A 353 -14.47 8.82 3.94
CA ALA A 353 -14.76 10.15 3.41
C ALA A 353 -16.23 10.54 3.62
N CYS A 354 -17.15 9.62 3.33
CA CYS A 354 -18.58 9.83 3.51
C CYS A 354 -18.95 10.00 4.98
N CYS A 355 -18.37 9.20 5.89
CA CYS A 355 -18.57 9.37 7.33
C CYS A 355 -18.17 10.77 7.80
N GLN A 356 -17.07 11.32 7.28
CA GLN A 356 -16.64 12.69 7.60
C GLN A 356 -17.59 13.74 6.98
N ALA A 357 -17.93 13.62 5.70
CA ALA A 357 -18.80 14.57 5.02
C ALA A 357 -20.21 14.60 5.62
N VAL A 358 -20.82 13.44 5.89
CA VAL A 358 -22.13 13.31 6.53
C VAL A 358 -22.07 13.83 7.96
N GLY A 359 -21.02 13.48 8.72
CA GLY A 359 -20.79 14.01 10.04
C GLY A 359 -20.85 15.55 10.03
N PHE A 360 -20.08 16.19 9.14
CA PHE A 360 -20.07 17.64 9.02
C PHE A 360 -21.44 18.21 8.67
N GLY A 361 -22.15 17.60 7.72
CA GLY A 361 -23.48 18.03 7.29
C GLY A 361 -24.53 17.98 8.40
N VAL A 362 -24.46 16.99 9.30
CA VAL A 362 -25.39 16.84 10.43
C VAL A 362 -25.36 18.04 11.39
N ILE A 363 -24.22 18.71 11.54
CA ILE A 363 -24.09 19.92 12.37
C ILE A 363 -25.06 21.02 11.88
N PHE A 364 -25.20 21.16 10.56
CA PHE A 364 -25.98 22.25 9.95
C PHE A 364 -27.49 21.96 9.92
N LEU A 365 -27.87 20.69 9.89
CA LEU A 365 -29.27 20.29 9.74
C LEU A 365 -30.01 20.17 11.08
N LEU A 366 -29.31 19.85 12.18
CA LEU A 366 -29.96 19.34 13.40
C LEU A 366 -29.68 20.17 14.68
N PHE A 367 -29.22 21.42 14.53
CA PHE A 367 -29.06 22.44 15.59
C PHE A 367 -28.73 21.87 16.99
N GLY A 368 -27.45 21.56 17.23
CA GLY A 368 -26.86 21.33 18.55
C GLY A 368 -27.20 20.02 19.28
N SER A 369 -28.39 19.46 19.10
CA SER A 369 -28.89 18.29 19.87
C SER A 369 -28.20 16.96 19.54
N LEU A 370 -27.53 16.86 18.39
CA LEU A 370 -26.78 15.66 17.94
C LEU A 370 -25.27 15.94 17.74
N SER A 371 -24.70 16.90 18.48
CA SER A 371 -23.27 17.21 18.38
C SER A 371 -22.38 15.98 18.61
N LEU A 372 -22.79 15.06 19.48
CA LEU A 372 -22.07 13.81 19.74
C LEU A 372 -22.06 12.85 18.53
N THR A 373 -23.18 12.76 17.80
CA THR A 373 -23.29 11.93 16.58
C THR A 373 -22.39 12.45 15.47
N TYR A 374 -22.32 13.78 15.30
CA TYR A 374 -21.37 14.42 14.39
C TYR A 374 -19.93 14.01 14.71
N VAL A 375 -19.49 14.21 15.96
CA VAL A 375 -18.10 14.00 16.30
C VAL A 375 -17.72 12.51 16.26
N PHE A 376 -18.66 11.63 16.65
CA PHE A 376 -18.47 10.19 16.49
C PHE A 376 -18.29 9.80 15.01
N SER A 377 -19.10 10.34 14.10
CA SER A 377 -18.98 10.07 12.66
C SER A 377 -17.65 10.56 12.08
N MET A 378 -17.17 11.74 12.51
CA MET A 378 -15.85 12.26 12.13
C MET A 378 -14.71 11.40 12.64
N MET A 379 -14.77 11.00 13.91
CA MET A 379 -13.79 10.12 14.54
C MET A 379 -13.75 8.76 13.85
N LEU A 380 -14.91 8.17 13.59
CA LEU A 380 -15.01 6.90 12.87
C LEU A 380 -14.41 7.02 11.47
N GLY A 381 -14.72 8.10 10.74
CA GLY A 381 -14.11 8.36 9.44
C GLY A 381 -12.58 8.42 9.50
N SER A 382 -12.00 9.11 10.49
CA SER A 382 -10.54 9.12 10.69
C SER A 382 -9.96 7.75 11.07
N ALA A 383 -10.66 6.98 11.90
CA ALA A 383 -10.24 5.63 12.28
C ALA A 383 -10.24 4.68 11.07
N LEU A 384 -11.22 4.82 10.18
CA LEU A 384 -11.30 4.08 8.92
C LEU A 384 -10.13 4.46 8.00
N TYR A 385 -9.83 5.75 7.80
CA TYR A 385 -8.64 6.15 7.03
C TYR A 385 -7.35 5.55 7.61
N ALA A 386 -7.17 5.62 8.92
CA ALA A 386 -5.99 5.10 9.61
C ALA A 386 -5.85 3.57 9.57
N THR A 387 -6.92 2.83 9.23
CA THR A 387 -6.92 1.36 9.17
C THR A 387 -7.16 0.80 7.76
N ALA A 388 -7.14 1.66 6.74
CA ALA A 388 -7.44 1.25 5.37
C ALA A 388 -6.41 0.23 4.83
N ASN A 389 -5.13 0.37 5.19
CA ASN A 389 -4.10 -0.58 4.77
C ASN A 389 -4.27 -1.97 5.41
N GLU A 390 -4.60 -2.02 6.71
CA GLU A 390 -4.93 -3.27 7.40
C GLU A 390 -6.16 -3.94 6.80
N PHE A 391 -7.18 -3.15 6.41
CA PHE A 391 -8.35 -3.66 5.70
C PHE A 391 -7.99 -4.25 4.33
N LYS A 392 -7.09 -3.60 3.59
CA LYS A 392 -6.54 -4.13 2.33
C LYS A 392 -5.83 -5.47 2.56
N GLN A 393 -4.98 -5.58 3.58
CA GLN A 393 -4.28 -6.82 3.92
C GLN A 393 -5.25 -7.96 4.31
N CYS A 394 -6.29 -7.63 5.09
CA CYS A 394 -7.39 -8.54 5.40
C CYS A 394 -8.06 -9.07 4.12
N THR A 395 -8.36 -8.17 3.17
CA THR A 395 -8.96 -8.54 1.88
C THR A 395 -8.03 -9.43 1.06
N GLN A 396 -6.73 -9.12 1.00
CA GLN A 396 -5.72 -9.96 0.33
C GLN A 396 -5.64 -11.36 0.93
N ALA A 397 -5.71 -11.50 2.26
CA ALA A 397 -5.72 -12.80 2.92
C ALA A 397 -7.01 -13.59 2.63
N ASN A 398 -8.16 -12.92 2.57
CA ASN A 398 -9.43 -13.53 2.16
C ASN A 398 -9.38 -14.04 0.71
N LEU A 399 -8.86 -13.21 -0.22
CA LEU A 399 -8.71 -13.55 -1.64
C LEU A 399 -7.75 -14.72 -1.83
N ALA A 400 -6.63 -14.76 -1.11
CA ALA A 400 -5.69 -15.88 -1.17
C ALA A 400 -6.34 -17.22 -0.78
N VAL A 401 -7.18 -17.24 0.28
CA VAL A 401 -7.95 -18.44 0.65
C VAL A 401 -8.95 -18.82 -0.43
N GLN A 402 -9.67 -17.85 -1.00
CA GLN A 402 -10.63 -18.12 -2.09
C GLN A 402 -9.93 -18.68 -3.33
N ARG A 403 -8.80 -18.10 -3.71
CA ARG A 403 -7.96 -18.56 -4.82
C ARG A 403 -7.51 -19.99 -4.60
N GLU A 404 -7.08 -20.31 -3.38
CA GLU A 404 -6.66 -21.68 -3.05
C GLU A 404 -7.82 -22.68 -3.01
N LEU A 405 -9.02 -22.27 -2.59
CA LEU A 405 -10.22 -23.10 -2.69
C LEU A 405 -10.57 -23.42 -4.16
N LEU A 406 -10.45 -22.43 -5.07
CA LEU A 406 -10.64 -22.64 -6.51
C LEU A 406 -9.58 -23.57 -7.09
N ASN A 407 -8.32 -23.42 -6.67
CA ASN A 407 -7.25 -24.35 -7.02
C ASN A 407 -7.55 -25.78 -6.56
N GLY A 408 -8.14 -25.95 -5.37
CA GLY A 408 -8.56 -27.26 -4.84
C GLY A 408 -9.67 -27.93 -5.65
N GLN A 409 -10.51 -27.16 -6.35
CA GLN A 409 -11.49 -27.70 -7.30
C GLN A 409 -10.82 -28.28 -8.55
N GLN A 410 -9.67 -27.73 -8.95
CA GLN A 410 -8.88 -28.23 -10.08
C GLN A 410 -8.00 -29.41 -9.68
N VAL A 411 -7.25 -29.26 -8.59
CA VAL A 411 -6.31 -30.28 -8.07
C VAL A 411 -6.34 -30.26 -6.54
N ASN A 412 -6.88 -31.31 -5.94
CA ASN A 412 -6.91 -31.52 -4.49
C ASN A 412 -5.75 -32.42 -4.03
N ASP A 413 -4.55 -31.87 -4.01
CA ASP A 413 -3.32 -32.55 -3.59
C ASP A 413 -2.94 -32.24 -2.13
N PRO A 414 -1.95 -32.93 -1.54
CA PRO A 414 -1.46 -32.62 -0.19
C PRO A 414 -0.95 -31.17 -0.07
N THR A 415 -0.40 -30.61 -1.16
CA THR A 415 0.04 -29.21 -1.25
C THR A 415 -1.13 -28.26 -1.02
N HIS A 416 -2.26 -28.49 -1.70
CA HIS A 416 -3.49 -27.72 -1.53
C HIS A 416 -3.93 -27.68 -0.07
N ARG A 417 -4.00 -28.84 0.59
CA ARG A 417 -4.47 -28.94 1.98
C ARG A 417 -3.55 -28.21 2.96
N LYS A 418 -2.23 -28.35 2.76
CA LYS A 418 -1.23 -27.66 3.58
C LYS A 418 -1.34 -26.14 3.39
N LEU A 419 -1.35 -25.67 2.14
CA LEU A 419 -1.40 -24.25 1.82
C LEU A 419 -2.72 -23.62 2.30
N LEU A 420 -3.86 -24.29 2.13
CA LEU A 420 -5.15 -23.83 2.63
C LEU A 420 -5.15 -23.66 4.15
N THR A 421 -4.49 -24.57 4.89
CA THR A 421 -4.35 -24.48 6.35
C THR A 421 -3.54 -23.25 6.74
N GLU A 422 -2.38 -23.03 6.11
CA GLU A 422 -1.50 -21.88 6.35
C GLU A 422 -2.23 -20.56 6.04
N LEU A 423 -2.90 -20.47 4.89
CA LEU A 423 -3.66 -19.29 4.48
C LEU A 423 -4.86 -19.01 5.39
N THR A 424 -5.51 -20.04 5.92
CA THR A 424 -6.63 -19.87 6.87
C THR A 424 -6.14 -19.25 8.18
N VAL A 425 -4.96 -19.67 8.67
CA VAL A 425 -4.33 -19.07 9.85
C VAL A 425 -3.92 -17.61 9.57
N GLU A 426 -3.31 -17.34 8.42
CA GLU A 426 -2.95 -15.98 7.99
C GLU A 426 -4.19 -15.07 7.94
N ARG A 427 -5.28 -15.54 7.33
CA ARG A 427 -6.58 -14.85 7.28
C ARG A 427 -7.10 -14.52 8.68
N HIS A 428 -7.08 -15.48 9.61
CA HIS A 428 -7.51 -15.23 10.98
C HIS A 428 -6.65 -14.17 11.66
N ASN A 429 -5.33 -14.22 11.49
CA ASN A 429 -4.41 -13.23 12.04
C ASN A 429 -4.64 -11.84 11.45
N ALA A 430 -4.80 -11.73 10.13
CA ALA A 430 -5.08 -10.47 9.44
C ALA A 430 -6.42 -9.86 9.89
N ASN A 431 -7.47 -10.69 10.01
CA ASN A 431 -8.77 -10.25 10.52
C ASN A 431 -8.69 -9.76 11.97
N ALA A 432 -8.03 -10.53 12.84
CA ALA A 432 -7.86 -10.15 14.24
C ALA A 432 -7.06 -8.85 14.36
N HIS A 433 -6.01 -8.68 13.55
CA HIS A 433 -5.19 -7.47 13.51
C HIS A 433 -5.99 -6.25 13.04
N PHE A 434 -6.75 -6.38 11.95
CA PHE A 434 -7.63 -5.32 11.46
C PHE A 434 -8.63 -4.86 12.52
N TRP A 435 -9.42 -5.78 13.09
CA TRP A 435 -10.43 -5.42 14.10
C TRP A 435 -9.81 -4.81 15.35
N LYS A 436 -8.67 -5.35 15.78
CA LYS A 436 -7.91 -4.82 16.90
C LYS A 436 -7.47 -3.38 16.64
N ASN A 437 -6.85 -3.11 15.48
CA ASN A 437 -6.42 -1.77 15.12
C ASN A 437 -7.60 -0.81 14.93
N LEU A 438 -8.71 -1.26 14.33
CA LEU A 438 -9.91 -0.44 14.18
C LEU A 438 -10.52 -0.06 15.53
N VAL A 439 -10.66 -1.03 16.45
CA VAL A 439 -11.17 -0.77 17.81
C VAL A 439 -10.23 0.17 18.56
N TYR A 440 -8.91 -0.03 18.46
CA TYR A 440 -7.95 0.88 19.11
C TYR A 440 -8.00 2.29 18.51
N ASN A 441 -8.06 2.41 17.19
CA ASN A 441 -8.16 3.68 16.48
C ASN A 441 -9.54 4.35 16.63
N THR A 442 -10.54 3.64 17.15
CA THR A 442 -11.89 4.21 17.41
C THR A 442 -12.08 4.56 18.88
N ALA A 443 -11.63 3.72 19.83
CA ALA A 443 -11.97 3.85 21.25
C ALA A 443 -10.80 4.22 22.17
N GLY A 444 -9.56 3.86 21.81
CA GLY A 444 -8.41 3.98 22.71
C GLY A 444 -8.16 5.43 23.15
N PRO A 445 -8.13 6.41 22.25
CA PRO A 445 -7.84 7.79 22.64
C PRO A 445 -9.03 8.62 23.09
N THR A 446 -10.27 8.25 22.77
CA THR A 446 -11.42 8.78 23.53
C THR A 446 -11.24 8.46 25.01
N PHE A 447 -10.80 7.24 25.31
CA PHE A 447 -10.46 6.83 26.68
C PHE A 447 -9.26 7.61 27.23
N ILE A 448 -8.15 7.76 26.50
CA ILE A 448 -6.97 8.52 26.96
C ILE A 448 -7.30 10.00 27.19
N VAL A 449 -8.00 10.67 26.28
CA VAL A 449 -8.38 12.08 26.42
C VAL A 449 -9.33 12.25 27.61
N THR A 450 -10.30 11.35 27.80
CA THR A 450 -11.18 11.34 28.99
C THR A 450 -10.38 11.13 30.27
N VAL A 451 -9.36 10.27 30.28
CA VAL A 451 -8.49 10.05 31.44
C VAL A 451 -7.55 11.23 31.69
N THR A 452 -7.06 11.92 30.63
CA THR A 452 -6.24 13.14 30.71
C THR A 452 -6.98 14.28 31.37
N ALA A 453 -8.25 14.39 31.01
CA ALA A 453 -9.23 15.26 31.63
C ALA A 453 -9.38 15.02 33.15
N ILE A 454 -9.38 13.76 33.58
CA ILE A 454 -9.57 13.38 34.99
C ILE A 454 -8.27 13.49 35.81
N SER A 455 -7.12 13.14 35.20
CA SER A 455 -5.83 13.08 35.91
C SER A 455 -4.64 13.12 34.93
N TRP A 456 -3.91 14.24 34.91
CA TRP A 456 -2.73 14.41 34.04
C TRP A 456 -1.61 13.37 34.27
N PRO A 457 -1.29 12.90 35.50
CA PRO A 457 -0.26 11.88 35.71
C PRO A 457 -0.70 10.49 35.23
N ALA A 458 -1.99 10.16 35.41
CA ALA A 458 -2.55 8.90 34.91
C ALA A 458 -2.52 8.87 33.37
N ALA A 459 -2.85 9.99 32.74
CA ALA A 459 -2.75 10.11 31.29
C ALA A 459 -1.32 10.04 30.76
N LEU A 460 -0.34 10.62 31.43
CA LEU A 460 1.06 10.44 31.03
C LEU A 460 1.51 8.98 31.13
N LEU A 461 1.11 8.27 32.19
CA LEU A 461 1.40 6.84 32.34
C LEU A 461 0.72 5.99 31.27
N ILE A 462 -0.56 6.24 30.99
CA ILE A 462 -1.31 5.51 29.95
C ILE A 462 -0.79 5.86 28.56
N THR A 463 -0.45 7.12 28.30
CA THR A 463 0.14 7.55 27.02
C THR A 463 1.51 6.95 26.83
N ALA A 464 2.34 6.88 27.88
CA ALA A 464 3.64 6.21 27.84
C ALA A 464 3.47 4.70 27.59
N ALA A 465 2.52 4.04 28.25
CA ALA A 465 2.18 2.64 28.00
C ALA A 465 1.66 2.42 26.57
N TYR A 466 0.84 3.33 26.07
CA TYR A 466 0.31 3.32 24.71
C TYR A 466 1.41 3.48 23.67
N LEU A 467 2.30 4.46 23.83
CA LEU A 467 3.45 4.69 22.94
C LEU A 467 4.46 3.53 23.00
N ALA A 468 4.67 2.95 24.19
CA ALA A 468 5.52 1.77 24.35
C ALA A 468 4.93 0.55 23.62
N TYR A 469 3.62 0.32 23.75
CA TYR A 469 2.88 -0.72 23.03
C TYR A 469 2.90 -0.49 21.51
N GLN A 470 2.64 0.74 21.06
CA GLN A 470 2.62 1.07 19.63
C GLN A 470 4.02 0.93 19.02
N SER A 471 5.06 1.30 19.75
CA SER A 471 6.44 1.16 19.27
C SER A 471 6.90 -0.29 19.20
N THR A 472 6.46 -1.18 20.10
CA THR A 472 6.76 -2.61 20.01
C THR A 472 5.96 -3.30 18.90
N HIS A 473 4.71 -2.86 18.68
CA HIS A 473 3.82 -3.36 17.63
C HIS A 473 4.29 -2.96 16.22
N THR A 474 4.71 -1.71 16.02
CA THR A 474 5.23 -1.22 14.72
C THR A 474 6.51 -1.96 14.28
N ASN A 475 7.32 -2.40 15.24
CA ASN A 475 8.53 -3.19 14.96
C ASN A 475 8.20 -4.64 14.56
N GLN A 476 7.08 -5.20 15.03
CA GLN A 476 6.58 -6.49 14.54
C GLN A 476 6.00 -6.35 13.13
N GLN A 477 5.31 -5.26 12.84
CA GLN A 477 4.71 -4.94 11.54
C GLN A 477 5.74 -4.83 10.40
N LYS A 478 6.88 -4.15 10.60
CA LYS A 478 7.97 -4.11 9.60
C LYS A 478 8.53 -5.49 9.24
N ARG A 479 8.36 -6.47 10.12
CA ARG A 479 8.79 -7.85 9.90
C ARG A 479 7.79 -8.65 9.05
N SER A 480 6.54 -8.20 8.97
CA SER A 480 5.45 -8.79 8.18
C SER A 480 5.18 -8.05 6.86
N GLU A 481 5.48 -6.74 6.79
CA GLU A 481 5.32 -5.90 5.59
C GLU A 481 6.41 -6.09 4.53
N THR A 482 7.40 -6.96 4.79
CA THR A 482 8.36 -7.33 3.75
C THR A 482 7.63 -8.24 2.77
N ASN A 483 6.91 -7.66 1.80
CA ASN A 483 6.23 -8.30 0.66
C ASN A 483 6.57 -9.79 0.56
N GLU A 484 5.81 -10.63 1.25
CA GLU A 484 5.90 -12.06 1.06
C GLU A 484 5.20 -12.32 -0.26
N ASP A 485 5.99 -12.41 -1.32
CA ASP A 485 5.61 -13.10 -2.54
C ASP A 485 4.99 -14.44 -2.13
N LYS A 486 3.66 -14.52 -2.11
CA LYS A 486 2.93 -15.62 -1.46
C LYS A 486 3.20 -16.91 -2.21
N PRO A 487 4.04 -17.82 -1.68
CA PRO A 487 4.47 -18.95 -2.46
C PRO A 487 3.30 -19.92 -2.67
N GLY A 488 2.82 -20.04 -3.91
CA GLY A 488 2.10 -21.23 -4.37
C GLY A 488 0.60 -21.10 -4.66
N ILE A 489 -0.04 -19.93 -4.41
CA ILE A 489 -1.46 -19.74 -4.76
C ILE A 489 -1.69 -19.55 -6.26
N TYR A 490 -0.68 -19.10 -7.02
CA TYR A 490 -0.76 -18.92 -8.47
C TYR A 490 -0.06 -20.03 -9.24
N ARG A 491 -0.20 -21.29 -8.76
CA ARG A 491 0.43 -22.44 -9.39
C ARG A 491 -0.19 -22.79 -10.75
N LEU A 492 0.66 -23.24 -11.67
CA LEU A 492 0.27 -23.73 -12.99
C LEU A 492 -0.11 -25.21 -12.92
N PHE A 493 -1.24 -25.58 -13.52
CA PHE A 493 -1.78 -26.95 -13.49
C PHE A 493 -1.59 -27.73 -14.80
N THR A 494 -1.14 -27.09 -15.87
CA THR A 494 -0.77 -27.79 -17.10
C THR A 494 0.43 -28.71 -16.86
N PRO A 495 0.59 -29.84 -17.57
CA PRO A 495 1.80 -30.64 -17.48
C PRO A 495 3.04 -29.82 -17.92
N PRO A 496 4.24 -30.06 -17.35
CA PRO A 496 5.47 -29.46 -17.86
C PRO A 496 5.68 -29.88 -19.32
N PRO A 497 6.29 -29.03 -20.17
CA PRO A 497 6.65 -29.45 -21.52
C PRO A 497 7.51 -30.72 -21.41
N GLU A 498 7.13 -31.77 -22.14
CA GLU A 498 8.00 -32.94 -22.28
C GLU A 498 9.35 -32.42 -22.79
N ALA A 499 10.42 -32.69 -22.04
CA ALA A 499 11.75 -32.49 -22.57
C ALA A 499 11.81 -33.28 -23.88
N GLU A 500 12.04 -32.61 -25.01
CA GLU A 500 12.27 -33.27 -26.29
C GLU A 500 13.40 -34.27 -26.08
N ASN A 501 13.04 -35.54 -25.91
CA ASN A 501 13.98 -36.64 -25.86
C ASN A 501 14.73 -36.65 -27.19
N HIS A 502 15.99 -36.25 -27.16
CA HIS A 502 16.89 -36.20 -28.31
C HIS A 502 17.24 -37.59 -28.90
N ASP A 503 16.58 -38.67 -28.46
CA ASP A 503 16.92 -40.05 -28.83
C ASP A 503 16.03 -40.69 -29.92
N ARG A 504 15.30 -39.88 -30.73
CA ARG A 504 14.61 -40.40 -31.92
C ARG A 504 15.35 -40.10 -33.23
N LEU A 505 16.65 -40.40 -33.27
CA LEU A 505 17.40 -40.54 -34.51
C LEU A 505 18.43 -41.67 -34.39
N THR A 506 17.98 -42.92 -34.20
CA THR A 506 18.73 -44.08 -34.71
C THR A 506 17.80 -45.26 -35.02
N ASN A 507 18.00 -45.80 -36.22
CA ASN A 507 17.63 -47.16 -36.66
C ASN A 507 16.17 -47.43 -37.04
N GLY A 508 15.78 -46.88 -38.19
CA GLY A 508 14.80 -47.53 -39.06
C GLY A 508 15.36 -48.84 -39.61
N VAL A 509 15.08 -49.95 -38.93
CA VAL A 509 15.23 -51.30 -39.48
C VAL A 509 13.96 -51.62 -40.28
N PRO A 510 14.03 -52.07 -41.56
CA PRO A 510 12.85 -52.39 -42.34
C PRO A 510 12.21 -53.69 -41.82
N ARG A 511 10.89 -53.66 -41.55
CA ARG A 511 10.10 -54.87 -41.28
C ARG A 511 9.83 -55.60 -42.59
N GLN A 512 10.23 -56.88 -42.67
CA GLN A 512 9.72 -57.84 -43.65
C GLN A 512 8.27 -58.25 -43.31
N PRO A 513 7.45 -58.60 -44.31
CA PRO A 513 6.06 -59.01 -44.11
C PRO A 513 5.97 -60.51 -43.84
N TYR A 514 5.20 -60.93 -42.83
CA TYR A 514 4.80 -62.34 -42.69
C TYR A 514 3.40 -62.56 -43.24
N SER A 515 3.37 -63.53 -44.14
CA SER A 515 2.23 -64.21 -44.75
C SER A 515 1.26 -64.79 -43.72
N THR A 516 -0.01 -64.69 -44.09
CA THR A 516 -1.15 -65.50 -43.66
C THR A 516 -0.86 -67.00 -43.59
N TYR A 517 -1.33 -67.63 -42.50
CA TYR A 517 -2.12 -68.85 -42.50
C TYR A 517 -3.21 -68.71 -41.44
#